data_AF-A0A931NVS1-F1
#
_entry.id   AF-A0A931NVS1-F1
#
_cell.length_a   1.000
_cell.length_b   1.000
_cell.length_c   1.000
_cell.angle_alpha   90.00
_cell.angle_beta   90.00
_cell.angle_gamma   90.00
#
_symmetry.space_group_name_H-M   'P 1'
#
loop_
_entity.id
_entity.type
_entity.pdbx_description
1 polymer ?
#
loop_
_entity_poly.entity_id
_entity_poly.type
_entity_poly.pdbx_seq_one_letter_code
_entity_poly.pdbx_strand_id
1 'polypeptide(L)'
;MRFTASVDGNAFGPSAPFTRDCDNRSTVALPGFSTLIDLDARPIENGRPKPIDVQLVVQSDEPGGSRNITFRHSFRYPFFSRRGTTAHTAGIVSWNFEQELQLVGADGLIDPFADLCRESPDGPMESTLGSPETRIHVEAHPVLPHRGGCTPRRPAFPAGTPGPYTATGAATRLNLANGEQNVIWNPSVIPIMPRGTTLDATNCSKFKVTYFRPSTLNFLETGDDRLEWRVQPLTGGQAQFFGPVNGRVCSLHGVREGEVMLELRFRGAVVAVYRALVAPLISIPARMTILSVAPTDPAYTNATDPAMRPNVTPAAVAGHLTLANKYWWQAGIQLYRSRSTAVGRLPAGVTAAAVTATTLRGVFTAQVPAALTINIGGNEGDVGSFNAIDLVANFTYGISTADGRTLGEACLRETQGRATISDSGTPSTSWARPSGCPPDGDAGTQTMNLRQNGVYNAALGGVHNLYAMYLRNHTSRFEYVNTMAHELGHILNLGHRGWDTVNNAAPTVDDNIHWPQEENIMHPDNPATIAQDIDIIQAKAARASKLCTRTRV
;
A
#
# COMPACT_ATOMS: atom_id res chain seq x y z
N MET A 1 -11.59 -43.90 -45.73
CA MET A 1 -11.42 -42.60 -45.05
C MET A 1 -10.25 -42.73 -44.09
N ARG A 2 -9.35 -41.75 -44.09
CA ARG A 2 -8.23 -41.65 -43.14
C ARG A 2 -8.33 -40.37 -42.33
N PHE A 3 -7.98 -40.46 -41.05
CA PHE A 3 -7.85 -39.33 -40.14
C PHE A 3 -6.38 -39.08 -39.83
N THR A 4 -5.97 -37.82 -39.91
CA THR A 4 -4.64 -37.39 -39.46
C THR A 4 -4.79 -36.15 -38.60
N ALA A 5 -4.15 -36.16 -37.44
CA ALA A 5 -4.11 -35.02 -36.51
C ALA A 5 -2.67 -34.50 -36.42
N SER A 6 -2.51 -33.18 -36.46
CA SER A 6 -1.22 -32.53 -36.25
C SER A 6 -1.33 -31.34 -35.30
N VAL A 7 -0.26 -31.10 -34.55
CA VAL A 7 -0.07 -29.93 -33.68
C VAL A 7 1.12 -29.15 -34.23
N ASP A 8 0.90 -27.90 -34.61
CA ASP A 8 1.90 -27.00 -35.20
C ASP A 8 2.64 -27.62 -36.41
N GLY A 9 1.91 -28.40 -37.22
CA GLY A 9 2.44 -29.08 -38.40
C GLY A 9 3.08 -30.44 -38.14
N ASN A 10 3.27 -30.85 -36.88
CA ASN A 10 3.80 -32.17 -36.54
C ASN A 10 2.66 -33.17 -36.32
N ALA A 11 2.67 -34.28 -37.05
CA ALA A 11 1.67 -35.35 -36.89
C ALA A 11 1.79 -35.99 -35.50
N PHE A 12 0.65 -36.27 -34.86
CA PHE A 12 0.63 -36.99 -33.58
C PHE A 12 -0.35 -38.17 -33.64
N GLY A 13 0.19 -39.37 -33.46
CA GLY A 13 -0.55 -40.65 -33.45
C GLY A 13 -0.64 -41.35 -34.82
N PRO A 14 -0.91 -42.68 -34.83
CA PRO A 14 -1.03 -43.45 -36.07
C PRO A 14 -2.33 -43.13 -36.81
N SER A 15 -2.29 -43.16 -38.15
CA SER A 15 -3.50 -43.06 -38.97
C SER A 15 -4.40 -44.28 -38.75
N ALA A 16 -5.62 -44.09 -38.25
CA ALA A 16 -6.57 -45.18 -38.07
C ALA A 16 -7.38 -45.42 -39.37
N PRO A 17 -7.44 -46.66 -39.89
CA PRO A 17 -8.30 -47.00 -41.01
C PRO A 17 -9.78 -47.05 -40.59
N PHE A 18 -10.66 -46.65 -41.51
CA PHE A 18 -12.11 -46.71 -41.35
C PHE A 18 -12.66 -48.06 -41.83
N THR A 19 -13.42 -48.77 -41.01
CA THR A 19 -14.21 -49.95 -41.42
C THR A 19 -15.70 -49.63 -41.32
N ARG A 20 -16.42 -49.83 -42.43
CA ARG A 20 -17.86 -49.59 -42.55
C ARG A 20 -18.61 -50.84 -42.09
N ASP A 21 -19.56 -50.69 -41.17
CA ASP A 21 -20.51 -51.76 -40.85
C ASP A 21 -21.87 -51.49 -41.51
N CYS A 22 -22.64 -52.55 -41.72
CA CYS A 22 -23.72 -52.68 -42.71
C CYS A 22 -24.95 -51.77 -42.48
N ASP A 23 -25.06 -51.10 -41.33
CA ASP A 23 -26.33 -50.50 -40.85
C ASP A 23 -26.39 -48.96 -40.89
N ASN A 24 -25.58 -48.29 -41.71
CA ASN A 24 -25.62 -46.82 -41.93
C ASN A 24 -25.58 -45.94 -40.65
N ARG A 25 -25.17 -46.52 -39.51
CA ARG A 25 -24.78 -45.81 -38.28
C ARG A 25 -23.39 -46.31 -37.91
N SER A 26 -22.45 -45.39 -37.69
CA SER A 26 -21.10 -45.74 -37.30
C SER A 26 -20.58 -44.72 -36.30
N THR A 27 -20.21 -45.19 -35.11
CA THR A 27 -19.51 -44.41 -34.10
C THR A 27 -18.03 -44.73 -34.23
N VAL A 28 -17.18 -43.76 -34.58
CA VAL A 28 -15.73 -43.95 -34.56
C VAL A 28 -15.25 -43.61 -33.15
N ALA A 29 -14.93 -44.63 -32.35
CA ALA A 29 -14.16 -44.43 -31.14
C ALA A 29 -12.71 -44.14 -31.56
N LEU A 30 -12.32 -42.86 -31.51
CA LEU A 30 -10.91 -42.51 -31.58
C LEU A 30 -10.25 -43.06 -30.30
N PRO A 31 -9.29 -44.01 -30.39
CA PRO A 31 -8.54 -44.43 -29.20
C PRO A 31 -7.88 -43.21 -28.59
N GLY A 32 -7.83 -43.15 -27.25
CA GLY A 32 -7.42 -41.97 -26.50
C GLY A 32 -6.09 -41.40 -26.98
N PHE A 33 -6.16 -40.35 -27.81
CA PHE A 33 -5.00 -39.55 -28.16
C PHE A 33 -4.67 -38.69 -26.95
N SER A 34 -3.59 -39.00 -26.25
CA SER A 34 -2.96 -38.10 -25.28
C SER A 34 -1.62 -37.65 -25.84
N THR A 35 -1.44 -36.34 -25.97
CA THR A 35 -0.14 -35.73 -26.30
C THR A 35 0.25 -34.82 -25.16
N LEU A 36 1.50 -34.93 -24.72
CA LEU A 36 2.07 -34.06 -23.69
C LEU A 36 2.87 -32.98 -24.42
N ILE A 37 2.36 -31.76 -24.39
CA ILE A 37 3.03 -30.60 -25.00
C ILE A 37 3.81 -29.92 -23.88
N ASP A 38 5.14 -29.93 -24.00
CA ASP A 38 6.00 -29.13 -23.14
C ASP A 38 5.79 -27.64 -23.47
N LEU A 39 5.26 -26.89 -22.51
CA LEU A 39 4.95 -25.47 -22.64
C LEU A 39 6.12 -24.58 -22.23
N ASP A 40 7.07 -25.09 -21.44
CA ASP A 40 8.25 -24.33 -21.01
C ASP A 40 9.25 -24.14 -22.16
N ALA A 41 9.18 -25.01 -23.17
CA ALA A 41 9.99 -24.94 -24.39
C ALA A 41 9.42 -23.99 -25.47
N ARG A 42 8.28 -23.32 -25.23
CA ARG A 42 7.60 -22.54 -26.29
C ARG A 42 8.17 -21.11 -26.42
N PRO A 43 8.54 -20.68 -27.64
CA PRO A 43 9.02 -19.32 -27.85
C PRO A 43 7.90 -18.29 -27.62
N ILE A 44 8.23 -17.25 -26.85
CA ILE A 44 7.41 -16.05 -26.68
C ILE A 44 7.65 -15.16 -27.90
N GLU A 45 6.60 -14.84 -28.64
CA GLU A 45 6.66 -13.95 -29.79
C GLU A 45 5.89 -12.66 -29.46
N ASN A 46 6.57 -11.51 -29.50
CA ASN A 46 6.00 -10.20 -29.14
C ASN A 46 5.38 -10.14 -27.72
N GLY A 47 6.06 -10.76 -26.74
CA GLY A 47 5.62 -10.77 -25.34
C GLY A 47 4.40 -11.65 -25.06
N ARG A 48 4.01 -12.52 -26.02
CA ARG A 48 2.91 -13.46 -25.86
C ARG A 48 3.33 -14.87 -26.25
N PRO A 49 2.85 -15.92 -25.57
CA PRO A 49 3.04 -17.30 -26.02
C PRO A 49 2.46 -17.49 -27.43
N LYS A 50 3.22 -18.14 -28.32
CA LYS A 50 2.76 -18.46 -29.68
C LYS A 50 1.49 -19.34 -29.62
N PRO A 51 0.42 -19.04 -30.38
CA PRO A 51 -0.77 -19.89 -30.44
C PRO A 51 -0.43 -21.31 -30.86
N ILE A 52 -1.22 -22.27 -30.37
CA ILE A 52 -1.08 -23.68 -30.77
C ILE A 52 -2.12 -23.96 -31.85
N ASP A 53 -1.65 -24.42 -33.01
CA ASP A 53 -2.50 -24.77 -34.14
C ASP A 53 -2.77 -26.27 -34.15
N VAL A 54 -4.05 -26.65 -34.02
CA VAL A 54 -4.48 -28.04 -34.21
C VAL A 54 -5.18 -28.16 -35.55
N GLN A 55 -4.72 -29.14 -36.34
CA GLN A 55 -5.30 -29.45 -37.65
C GLN A 55 -5.82 -30.90 -37.68
N LEU A 56 -7.06 -31.06 -38.13
CA LEU A 56 -7.64 -32.35 -38.47
C LEU A 56 -7.87 -32.40 -39.98
N VAL A 57 -7.34 -33.43 -40.63
CA VAL A 57 -7.55 -33.69 -42.05
C VAL A 57 -8.32 -35.00 -42.22
N VAL A 58 -9.45 -34.93 -42.93
CA VAL A 58 -10.21 -36.10 -43.35
C VAL A 58 -9.97 -36.33 -44.83
N GLN A 59 -9.44 -37.50 -45.19
CA GLN A 59 -9.29 -37.94 -46.58
C GLN A 59 -10.31 -39.03 -46.88
N SER A 60 -11.08 -38.87 -47.96
CA SER A 60 -11.90 -39.93 -48.54
C SER A 60 -11.09 -40.68 -49.60
N ASP A 61 -11.12 -42.01 -49.56
CA ASP A 61 -10.42 -42.88 -50.52
C ASP A 61 -11.32 -43.26 -51.72
N GLU A 62 -12.41 -42.52 -51.97
CA GLU A 62 -13.29 -42.83 -53.09
C GLU A 62 -12.61 -42.52 -54.44
N PRO A 63 -12.71 -43.43 -55.44
CA PRO A 63 -12.17 -43.19 -56.77
C PRO A 63 -12.92 -42.03 -57.44
N GLY A 64 -12.25 -40.89 -57.64
CA GLY A 64 -12.82 -39.76 -58.40
C GLY A 64 -12.81 -38.39 -57.72
N GLY A 65 -12.33 -38.25 -56.48
CA GLY A 65 -12.10 -36.92 -55.92
C GLY A 65 -11.80 -36.93 -54.42
N SER A 66 -10.54 -36.66 -54.07
CA SER A 66 -10.20 -36.33 -52.68
C SER A 66 -10.80 -34.96 -52.33
N ARG A 67 -11.70 -34.93 -51.35
CA ARG A 67 -12.13 -33.69 -50.68
C ARG A 67 -11.43 -33.62 -49.34
N ASN A 68 -10.50 -32.68 -49.20
CA ASN A 68 -9.88 -32.37 -47.91
C ASN A 68 -10.81 -31.44 -47.14
N ILE A 69 -11.35 -31.92 -46.02
CA ILE A 69 -11.98 -31.04 -45.02
C ILE A 69 -10.91 -30.75 -43.98
N THR A 70 -10.51 -29.48 -43.89
CA THR A 70 -9.51 -29.00 -42.93
C THR A 70 -10.21 -28.21 -41.84
N PHE A 71 -10.06 -28.65 -40.59
CA PHE A 71 -10.43 -27.86 -39.42
C PHE A 71 -9.15 -27.29 -38.81
N ARG A 72 -9.10 -25.97 -38.65
CA ARG A 72 -8.02 -25.28 -37.95
C ARG A 72 -8.60 -24.60 -36.73
N HIS A 73 -8.01 -24.87 -35.57
CA HIS A 73 -8.34 -24.17 -34.34
C HIS A 73 -7.06 -23.69 -33.69
N SER A 74 -6.99 -22.39 -33.42
CA SER A 74 -5.84 -21.75 -32.78
C SER A 74 -6.20 -21.43 -31.34
N PHE A 75 -5.48 -22.05 -30.40
CA PHE A 75 -5.67 -21.80 -28.98
C PHE A 75 -4.80 -20.62 -28.53
N ARG A 76 -5.41 -19.62 -27.88
CA ARG A 76 -4.67 -18.60 -27.13
C ARG A 76 -4.48 -19.12 -25.72
N TYR A 77 -3.25 -19.06 -25.22
CA TYR A 77 -2.94 -19.46 -23.85
C TYR A 77 -3.84 -18.73 -22.82
N PRO A 78 -4.31 -19.43 -21.75
CA PRO A 78 -4.14 -20.86 -21.45
C PRO A 78 -5.43 -21.67 -21.63
N PHE A 79 -5.55 -22.60 -22.61
CA PHE A 79 -6.65 -23.60 -22.66
C PHE A 79 -6.27 -24.87 -23.45
N PHE A 80 -6.92 -26.02 -23.13
CA PHE A 80 -7.02 -27.21 -24.01
C PHE A 80 -8.27 -28.07 -23.71
N SER A 81 -8.77 -28.77 -24.75
CA SER A 81 -10.06 -29.48 -24.77
C SER A 81 -10.05 -30.95 -24.33
N ARG A 82 -11.09 -31.38 -23.60
CA ARG A 82 -11.48 -32.77 -23.32
C ARG A 82 -12.69 -33.21 -24.17
N ARG A 83 -12.42 -33.67 -25.40
CA ARG A 83 -13.28 -34.60 -26.15
C ARG A 83 -14.54 -34.00 -26.81
N GLY A 84 -14.65 -34.25 -28.12
CA GLY A 84 -15.82 -33.98 -28.94
C GLY A 84 -16.89 -35.08 -28.83
N THR A 85 -18.17 -34.74 -28.69
CA THR A 85 -19.30 -35.63 -28.95
C THR A 85 -20.02 -35.17 -30.22
N THR A 86 -20.25 -36.11 -31.14
CA THR A 86 -21.06 -35.87 -32.34
C THR A 86 -22.52 -36.16 -32.05
N ALA A 87 -23.39 -35.19 -32.28
CA ALA A 87 -24.84 -35.39 -32.35
C ALA A 87 -25.32 -35.26 -33.80
N HIS A 88 -26.14 -36.22 -34.24
CA HIS A 88 -26.74 -36.24 -35.56
C HIS A 88 -28.24 -35.99 -35.47
N THR A 89 -28.69 -34.92 -36.11
CA THR A 89 -30.12 -34.69 -36.36
C THR A 89 -30.27 -34.21 -37.79
N ALA A 90 -31.02 -34.95 -38.61
CA ALA A 90 -31.50 -34.55 -39.94
C ALA A 90 -30.47 -33.83 -40.85
N GLY A 91 -29.37 -34.50 -41.21
CA GLY A 91 -28.43 -34.00 -42.23
C GLY A 91 -27.38 -32.99 -41.74
N ILE A 92 -27.33 -32.69 -40.44
CA ILE A 92 -26.31 -31.82 -39.82
C ILE A 92 -25.46 -32.66 -38.84
N VAL A 93 -24.13 -32.47 -38.89
CA VAL A 93 -23.16 -33.04 -37.93
C VAL A 93 -22.74 -31.94 -36.97
N SER A 94 -23.16 -32.02 -35.71
CA SER A 94 -22.73 -31.09 -34.65
C SER A 94 -21.70 -31.76 -33.75
N TRP A 95 -20.64 -31.04 -33.37
CA TRP A 95 -19.55 -31.49 -32.49
C TRP A 95 -19.52 -30.66 -31.20
N ASN A 96 -19.65 -31.27 -30.03
CA ASN A 96 -19.57 -30.62 -28.71
C ASN A 96 -18.29 -31.01 -27.97
N PHE A 97 -17.47 -30.05 -27.54
CA PHE A 97 -16.24 -30.33 -26.78
C PHE A 97 -16.40 -29.94 -25.30
N GLU A 98 -16.12 -30.84 -24.35
CA GLU A 98 -15.99 -30.52 -22.91
C GLU A 98 -14.51 -30.28 -22.56
N GLN A 99 -14.11 -29.61 -21.46
CA GLN A 99 -12.69 -29.36 -21.13
C GLN A 99 -12.47 -29.44 -19.60
N GLU A 100 -11.36 -30.06 -19.14
CA GLU A 100 -10.90 -29.96 -17.74
C GLU A 100 -9.38 -29.73 -17.76
N LEU A 101 -8.95 -28.73 -17.00
CA LEU A 101 -7.55 -28.34 -16.79
C LEU A 101 -6.88 -29.34 -15.83
N GLN A 102 -5.57 -29.58 -15.92
CA GLN A 102 -4.72 -30.06 -14.81
C GLN A 102 -3.42 -29.29 -14.93
N LEU A 103 -3.13 -28.42 -13.97
CA LEU A 103 -1.89 -27.67 -13.92
C LEU A 103 -0.85 -28.56 -13.22
N VAL A 104 0.40 -28.62 -13.70
CA VAL A 104 1.50 -29.29 -12.99
C VAL A 104 2.64 -28.30 -12.94
N GLY A 105 2.98 -27.84 -11.74
CA GLY A 105 4.13 -26.97 -11.51
C GLY A 105 5.37 -27.79 -11.19
N ALA A 106 6.51 -27.10 -11.04
CA ALA A 106 7.78 -27.73 -10.62
C ALA A 106 7.68 -28.52 -9.30
N ASP A 107 6.66 -28.23 -8.48
CA ASP A 107 6.41 -28.85 -7.18
C ASP A 107 5.27 -29.90 -7.18
N GLY A 108 4.73 -30.29 -8.36
CA GLY A 108 3.70 -31.32 -8.50
C GLY A 108 2.37 -30.85 -9.11
N LEU A 109 1.33 -31.69 -9.01
CA LEU A 109 -0.03 -31.41 -9.48
C LEU A 109 -0.59 -30.15 -8.79
N ILE A 110 -0.75 -29.09 -9.56
CA ILE A 110 -1.53 -27.90 -9.18
C ILE A 110 -2.99 -28.26 -9.44
N ASP A 111 -3.81 -28.22 -8.38
CA ASP A 111 -5.24 -28.47 -8.49
C ASP A 111 -5.87 -27.47 -9.48
N PRO A 112 -6.31 -27.93 -10.66
CA PRO A 112 -6.91 -27.08 -11.68
C PRO A 112 -8.27 -26.52 -11.26
N PHE A 113 -8.89 -27.14 -10.26
CA PHE A 113 -10.13 -26.66 -9.68
C PHE A 113 -9.87 -25.56 -8.66
N ALA A 114 -8.69 -24.95 -8.57
CA ALA A 114 -8.59 -23.69 -7.85
C ALA A 114 -9.13 -22.53 -8.74
N ASP A 115 -10.39 -22.59 -9.21
CA ASP A 115 -11.01 -21.56 -10.07
C ASP A 115 -10.94 -20.20 -9.40
N LEU A 116 -10.10 -19.32 -9.91
CA LEU A 116 -10.24 -17.88 -9.68
C LEU A 116 -11.60 -17.44 -10.24
N CYS A 117 -12.67 -17.49 -9.44
CA CYS A 117 -14.04 -17.22 -9.88
C CYS A 117 -14.15 -15.73 -10.29
N ARG A 118 -14.38 -15.49 -11.60
CA ARG A 118 -14.56 -14.16 -12.22
C ARG A 118 -16.04 -13.90 -12.47
N GLU A 119 -16.57 -12.75 -12.03
CA GLU A 119 -17.80 -12.19 -12.62
C GLU A 119 -17.45 -10.98 -13.51
N SER A 120 -18.01 -10.95 -14.71
CA SER A 120 -18.44 -9.75 -15.43
C SER A 120 -19.60 -10.16 -16.36
N PRO A 121 -20.62 -9.33 -16.58
CA PRO A 121 -20.47 -8.24 -17.55
C PRO A 121 -20.64 -6.80 -17.04
N ASP A 122 -21.21 -6.58 -15.84
CA ASP A 122 -21.53 -5.23 -15.31
C ASP A 122 -21.09 -5.01 -13.83
N GLY A 123 -19.99 -5.64 -13.39
CA GLY A 123 -19.52 -5.56 -12.01
C GLY A 123 -18.01 -5.81 -11.85
N PRO A 124 -17.41 -5.46 -10.68
CA PRO A 124 -15.96 -5.42 -10.57
C PRO A 124 -15.32 -6.82 -10.47
N MET A 125 -14.19 -6.99 -11.17
CA MET A 125 -13.37 -8.20 -11.17
C MET A 125 -12.59 -8.32 -9.84
N GLU A 126 -12.62 -9.50 -9.22
CA GLU A 126 -11.96 -9.77 -7.94
C GLU A 126 -11.40 -11.21 -7.90
N SER A 127 -10.22 -11.38 -7.30
CA SER A 127 -9.51 -12.67 -7.21
C SER A 127 -10.06 -13.53 -6.08
N THR A 128 -10.75 -14.62 -6.44
CA THR A 128 -11.26 -15.62 -5.48
C THR A 128 -10.86 -17.02 -5.91
N LEU A 129 -9.88 -17.66 -5.27
CA LEU A 129 -9.52 -19.05 -5.57
C LEU A 129 -10.72 -19.96 -5.22
N GLY A 130 -11.11 -20.88 -6.08
CA GLY A 130 -12.45 -21.47 -6.03
C GLY A 130 -12.48 -22.88 -6.59
N SER A 131 -12.43 -23.90 -5.75
CA SER A 131 -12.89 -25.23 -6.19
C SER A 131 -14.39 -25.36 -6.12
N PRO A 132 -14.98 -26.36 -6.80
CA PRO A 132 -16.35 -26.77 -6.53
C PRO A 132 -16.64 -26.92 -5.03
N GLU A 133 -15.59 -27.13 -4.22
CA GLU A 133 -15.65 -27.32 -2.78
C GLU A 133 -15.11 -26.14 -1.93
N THR A 134 -14.34 -25.18 -2.47
CA THR A 134 -13.71 -24.12 -1.65
C THR A 134 -13.51 -22.82 -2.42
N ARG A 135 -14.36 -21.83 -2.16
CA ARG A 135 -14.18 -20.43 -2.57
C ARG A 135 -13.48 -19.64 -1.46
N ILE A 136 -12.30 -19.07 -1.70
CA ILE A 136 -11.51 -18.27 -0.77
C ILE A 136 -11.15 -16.90 -1.35
N HIS A 137 -11.36 -15.85 -0.55
CA HIS A 137 -10.84 -14.51 -0.80
C HIS A 137 -9.95 -14.09 0.36
N VAL A 138 -8.78 -13.53 0.08
CA VAL A 138 -7.82 -13.06 1.09
C VAL A 138 -7.37 -11.65 0.71
N GLU A 139 -7.28 -10.77 1.69
CA GLU A 139 -6.78 -9.41 1.50
C GLU A 139 -5.66 -9.13 2.52
N ALA A 140 -4.59 -8.48 2.06
CA ALA A 140 -3.57 -7.87 2.91
C ALA A 140 -3.59 -6.37 2.62
N HIS A 141 -4.47 -5.65 3.30
CA HIS A 141 -4.63 -4.21 3.08
C HIS A 141 -3.64 -3.40 3.92
N PRO A 142 -3.10 -2.30 3.37
CA PRO A 142 -2.31 -1.33 4.15
C PRO A 142 -3.11 -0.73 5.30
N VAL A 143 -4.43 -0.67 5.14
CA VAL A 143 -5.37 -0.15 6.13
C VAL A 143 -6.11 -1.29 6.80
N LEU A 144 -6.22 -1.21 8.13
CA LEU A 144 -7.18 -2.03 8.88
C LEU A 144 -8.55 -1.35 8.76
N PRO A 145 -9.51 -1.91 7.99
CA PRO A 145 -10.76 -1.22 7.69
C PRO A 145 -11.49 -0.83 8.98
N HIS A 146 -11.75 0.48 9.14
CA HIS A 146 -12.58 0.95 10.25
C HIS A 146 -14.05 0.55 10.00
N ARG A 147 -14.82 0.38 11.08
CA ARG A 147 -16.18 -0.19 11.02
C ARG A 147 -17.10 0.54 10.03
N GLY A 148 -17.77 -0.23 9.16
CA GLY A 148 -19.17 0.05 8.78
C GLY A 148 -19.47 0.96 7.58
N GLY A 149 -18.54 1.19 6.64
CA GLY A 149 -18.91 1.91 5.40
C GLY A 149 -17.82 2.02 4.34
N CYS A 150 -16.55 2.03 4.74
CA CYS A 150 -15.41 2.25 3.84
C CYS A 150 -14.61 0.97 3.57
N THR A 151 -15.27 -0.19 3.43
CA THR A 151 -14.57 -1.38 2.89
C THR A 151 -14.65 -1.35 1.37
N PRO A 152 -13.61 -1.77 0.64
CA PRO A 152 -13.75 -2.04 -0.79
C PRO A 152 -14.96 -2.94 -1.02
N ARG A 153 -15.65 -2.80 -2.16
CA ARG A 153 -16.68 -3.77 -2.58
C ARG A 153 -16.05 -5.18 -2.52
N ARG A 154 -16.80 -6.21 -2.18
CA ARG A 154 -16.25 -7.58 -2.05
C ARG A 154 -17.08 -8.56 -2.85
N PRO A 155 -16.57 -9.77 -3.13
CA PRO A 155 -17.25 -10.63 -4.08
C PRO A 155 -18.49 -11.17 -3.39
N ALA A 156 -19.56 -11.38 -4.15
CA ALA A 156 -20.65 -12.18 -3.66
C ALA A 156 -20.14 -13.61 -3.43
N PHE A 157 -20.33 -14.17 -2.24
CA PHE A 157 -20.05 -15.59 -1.98
C PHE A 157 -21.35 -16.39 -2.07
N PRO A 158 -21.28 -17.69 -2.41
CA PRO A 158 -22.45 -18.56 -2.43
C PRO A 158 -23.27 -18.45 -1.15
N ALA A 159 -24.59 -18.53 -1.28
CA ALA A 159 -25.50 -18.52 -0.14
C ALA A 159 -25.09 -19.60 0.88
N GLY A 160 -25.15 -19.26 2.17
CA GLY A 160 -24.71 -20.16 3.24
C GLY A 160 -23.19 -20.18 3.49
N THR A 161 -22.37 -19.52 2.68
CA THR A 161 -20.93 -19.39 2.97
C THR A 161 -20.74 -18.64 4.28
N PRO A 162 -19.97 -19.18 5.25
CA PRO A 162 -19.64 -18.49 6.48
C PRO A 162 -19.16 -17.06 6.25
N GLY A 163 -19.46 -16.19 7.20
CA GLY A 163 -19.01 -14.80 7.18
C GLY A 163 -17.49 -14.70 7.06
N PRO A 164 -16.97 -13.52 6.73
CA PRO A 164 -15.53 -13.31 6.67
C PRO A 164 -14.90 -13.30 8.06
N TYR A 165 -13.63 -13.69 8.13
CA TYR A 165 -12.72 -13.10 9.09
C TYR A 165 -12.37 -11.70 8.61
N THR A 166 -12.56 -10.72 9.48
CA THR A 166 -11.95 -9.40 9.33
C THR A 166 -11.02 -9.23 10.51
N ALA A 167 -9.81 -8.74 10.29
CA ALA A 167 -8.97 -8.26 11.35
C ALA A 167 -9.72 -7.10 12.04
N THR A 168 -10.52 -7.44 13.04
CA THR A 168 -11.29 -6.45 13.80
C THR A 168 -10.31 -5.79 14.76
N GLY A 169 -9.96 -4.55 14.46
CA GLY A 169 -9.16 -3.72 15.33
C GLY A 169 -9.72 -2.30 15.28
N ALA A 170 -9.82 -1.64 16.43
CA ALA A 170 -9.57 -0.21 16.43
C ALA A 170 -8.17 0.03 15.82
N ALA A 171 -7.91 1.22 15.28
CA ALA A 171 -6.58 1.53 14.78
C ALA A 171 -5.51 1.20 15.84
N THR A 172 -4.30 0.90 15.37
CA THR A 172 -3.22 0.41 16.23
C THR A 172 -3.09 1.29 17.46
N ARG A 173 -3.20 0.68 18.65
CA ARG A 173 -2.98 1.41 19.91
C ARG A 173 -1.52 1.80 20.01
N LEU A 174 -1.22 3.06 19.73
CA LEU A 174 0.12 3.59 19.89
C LEU A 174 0.47 3.66 21.39
N ASN A 175 1.59 3.08 21.79
CA ASN A 175 2.05 3.11 23.17
C ASN A 175 3.56 3.40 23.24
N LEU A 176 3.95 4.26 24.18
CA LEU A 176 5.34 4.59 24.50
C LEU A 176 6.11 3.41 25.09
N ALA A 177 5.43 2.54 25.86
CA ALA A 177 6.10 1.50 26.65
C ALA A 177 6.77 0.40 25.80
N ASN A 178 6.30 0.17 24.58
CA ASN A 178 6.67 -1.03 23.83
C ASN A 178 8.01 -0.92 23.12
N GLY A 179 8.67 0.25 23.06
CA GLY A 179 9.97 0.49 22.39
C GLY A 179 9.97 0.31 20.86
N GLU A 180 9.08 -0.53 20.35
CA GLU A 180 8.85 -0.87 18.97
C GLU A 180 8.42 0.34 18.14
N GLN A 181 9.13 0.59 17.04
CA GLN A 181 8.79 1.67 16.12
C GLN A 181 7.73 1.24 15.11
N ASN A 182 7.80 -0.02 14.67
CA ASN A 182 6.99 -0.53 13.57
C ASN A 182 5.74 -1.26 14.05
N VAL A 183 4.85 -0.51 14.70
CA VAL A 183 3.63 -1.07 15.31
C VAL A 183 2.43 -1.07 14.36
N ILE A 184 2.46 -0.25 13.32
CA ILE A 184 1.37 -0.15 12.33
C ILE A 184 1.60 -1.23 11.28
N TRP A 185 0.56 -2.02 11.02
CA TRP A 185 0.62 -3.15 10.10
C TRP A 185 0.70 -2.68 8.65
N ASN A 186 1.29 -3.51 7.80
CA ASN A 186 1.35 -3.31 6.36
C ASN A 186 1.90 -1.91 6.00
N PRO A 187 3.11 -1.55 6.47
CA PRO A 187 3.72 -0.28 6.12
C PRO A 187 4.05 -0.20 4.63
N SER A 188 4.04 1.00 4.06
CA SER A 188 4.40 1.24 2.66
C SER A 188 5.91 1.11 2.40
N VAL A 189 6.74 1.24 3.43
CA VAL A 189 8.20 1.14 3.36
C VAL A 189 8.73 0.05 4.29
N ILE A 190 9.59 -0.80 3.76
CA ILE A 190 10.43 -1.72 4.53
C ILE A 190 11.80 -1.05 4.70
N PRO A 191 12.15 -0.52 5.89
CA PRO A 191 13.38 0.24 6.06
C PRO A 191 14.61 -0.68 6.01
N ILE A 192 15.65 -0.20 5.32
CA ILE A 192 17.01 -0.70 5.45
C ILE A 192 17.61 0.01 6.66
N MET A 193 17.94 -0.78 7.69
CA MET A 193 18.46 -0.24 8.94
C MET A 193 19.90 0.27 8.77
N PRO A 194 20.30 1.33 9.49
CA PRO A 194 21.69 1.81 9.47
C PRO A 194 22.67 0.70 9.84
N ARG A 195 23.85 0.72 9.20
CA ARG A 195 24.91 -0.26 9.48
C ARG A 195 25.21 -0.33 10.98
N GLY A 196 25.28 -1.55 11.51
CA GLY A 196 25.55 -1.80 12.94
C GLY A 196 24.30 -1.77 13.83
N THR A 197 23.12 -1.51 13.27
CA THR A 197 21.86 -1.70 14.01
C THR A 197 21.56 -3.19 14.13
N THR A 198 21.33 -3.68 15.35
CA THR A 198 20.85 -5.05 15.58
C THR A 198 19.45 -5.20 14.99
N LEU A 199 19.28 -6.14 14.07
CA LEU A 199 17.98 -6.45 13.48
C LEU A 199 17.18 -7.32 14.46
N ASP A 200 15.97 -6.86 14.83
CA ASP A 200 15.10 -7.57 15.75
C ASP A 200 13.62 -7.25 15.51
N ALA A 201 12.74 -7.84 16.32
CA ALA A 201 11.28 -7.67 16.23
C ALA A 201 10.79 -6.23 16.44
N THR A 202 11.63 -5.36 17.02
CA THR A 202 11.27 -3.97 17.34
C THR A 202 11.47 -3.01 16.16
N ASN A 203 12.26 -3.44 15.16
CA ASN A 203 12.61 -2.65 13.97
C ASN A 203 12.32 -3.34 12.63
N CYS A 204 11.68 -4.52 12.63
CA CYS A 204 11.16 -5.16 11.42
C CYS A 204 9.83 -4.54 10.95
N SER A 205 9.54 -4.62 9.65
CA SER A 205 8.22 -4.31 9.09
C SER A 205 7.27 -5.47 9.19
N LYS A 206 6.06 -5.20 9.67
CA LYS A 206 5.10 -6.23 10.03
C LYS A 206 3.94 -6.20 9.05
N PHE A 207 3.67 -7.34 8.44
CA PHE A 207 2.60 -7.47 7.46
C PHE A 207 1.56 -8.47 7.97
N LYS A 208 0.29 -8.21 7.66
CA LYS A 208 -0.84 -8.95 8.17
C LYS A 208 -1.97 -9.08 7.15
N VAL A 209 -2.54 -10.27 7.08
CA VAL A 209 -3.84 -10.52 6.45
C VAL A 209 -4.93 -9.77 7.21
N THR A 210 -5.56 -8.82 6.53
CA THR A 210 -6.60 -7.94 7.09
C THR A 210 -7.99 -8.52 6.91
N TYR A 211 -8.17 -9.41 5.94
CA TYR A 211 -9.44 -10.06 5.66
C TYR A 211 -9.20 -11.43 5.04
N PHE A 212 -10.03 -12.40 5.40
CA PHE A 212 -10.19 -13.59 4.57
C PHE A 212 -11.61 -14.14 4.71
N ARG A 213 -12.08 -14.86 3.68
CA ARG A 213 -13.37 -15.55 3.71
C ARG A 213 -13.25 -16.89 2.97
N PRO A 214 -13.88 -17.97 3.46
CA PRO A 214 -14.69 -18.06 4.68
C PRO A 214 -13.85 -18.02 5.97
N SER A 215 -14.46 -17.53 7.06
CA SER A 215 -13.81 -17.51 8.37
C SER A 215 -13.45 -18.91 8.90
N THR A 216 -14.15 -19.94 8.42
CA THR A 216 -13.93 -21.35 8.76
C THR A 216 -12.58 -21.89 8.31
N LEU A 217 -11.86 -21.19 7.42
CA LEU A 217 -10.47 -21.51 7.12
C LEU A 217 -9.58 -21.44 8.37
N ASN A 218 -9.97 -20.60 9.33
CA ASN A 218 -9.35 -20.48 10.65
C ASN A 218 -7.81 -20.39 10.57
N PHE A 219 -7.31 -19.50 9.71
CA PHE A 219 -5.86 -19.35 9.54
C PHE A 219 -5.18 -18.92 10.84
N LEU A 220 -4.05 -19.54 11.16
CA LEU A 220 -3.24 -19.18 12.33
C LEU A 220 -2.48 -17.86 12.07
N GLU A 221 -2.17 -17.13 13.15
CA GLU A 221 -1.36 -15.89 13.01
C GLU A 221 0.03 -16.19 12.47
N THR A 222 0.65 -17.24 12.98
CA THR A 222 1.98 -17.70 12.58
C THR A 222 1.99 -19.22 12.48
N GLY A 223 2.82 -19.78 11.61
CA GLY A 223 3.02 -21.22 11.49
C GLY A 223 1.85 -21.97 10.84
N ASP A 224 1.00 -21.28 10.08
CA ASP A 224 -0.01 -21.94 9.23
C ASP A 224 0.66 -22.42 7.94
N ASP A 225 0.95 -23.72 7.84
CA ASP A 225 1.60 -24.35 6.69
C ASP A 225 0.82 -24.19 5.37
N ARG A 226 -0.48 -23.89 5.44
CA ARG A 226 -1.30 -23.63 4.26
C ARG A 226 -1.06 -22.25 3.68
N LEU A 227 -0.49 -21.31 4.45
CA LEU A 227 -0.39 -19.89 4.10
C LEU A 227 1.07 -19.42 4.16
N GLU A 228 1.69 -19.17 3.01
CA GLU A 228 3.12 -18.83 2.87
C GLU A 228 3.29 -17.42 2.29
N TRP A 229 4.16 -16.60 2.88
CA TRP A 229 4.59 -15.32 2.33
C TRP A 229 5.86 -15.50 1.49
N ARG A 230 5.92 -14.86 0.32
CA ARG A 230 7.13 -14.77 -0.52
C ARG A 230 7.45 -13.33 -0.88
N VAL A 231 8.74 -13.03 -1.03
CA VAL A 231 9.23 -11.72 -1.48
C VAL A 231 9.69 -11.84 -2.93
N GLN A 232 9.06 -11.09 -3.83
CA GLN A 232 9.45 -10.97 -5.23
C GLN A 232 10.04 -9.58 -5.48
N PRO A 233 11.30 -9.47 -5.95
CA PRO A 233 11.85 -8.20 -6.41
C PRO A 233 11.06 -7.65 -7.60
N LEU A 234 10.72 -6.35 -7.59
CA LEU A 234 10.10 -5.67 -8.73
C LEU A 234 11.12 -4.77 -9.45
N THR A 235 11.66 -3.77 -8.74
CA THR A 235 12.62 -2.80 -9.29
C THR A 235 13.96 -2.88 -8.56
N GLY A 236 14.49 -4.10 -8.45
CA GLY A 236 15.77 -4.37 -7.77
C GLY A 236 15.68 -4.44 -6.24
N GLY A 237 14.53 -4.14 -5.65
CA GLY A 237 14.31 -4.19 -4.20
C GLY A 237 14.55 -5.58 -3.63
N GLN A 238 15.06 -5.63 -2.40
CA GLN A 238 15.28 -6.89 -1.69
C GLN A 238 14.92 -6.72 -0.21
N ALA A 239 14.11 -7.63 0.31
CA ALA A 239 13.79 -7.74 1.72
C ALA A 239 14.01 -9.19 2.19
N GLN A 240 14.21 -9.37 3.49
CA GLN A 240 14.39 -10.68 4.11
C GLN A 240 13.39 -10.86 5.25
N PHE A 241 12.90 -12.08 5.45
CA PHE A 241 12.03 -12.38 6.58
C PHE A 241 12.79 -12.37 7.90
N PHE A 242 12.10 -11.91 8.94
CA PHE A 242 12.49 -12.03 10.34
C PHE A 242 11.47 -12.94 11.04
N GLY A 243 11.88 -14.18 11.33
CA GLY A 243 10.97 -15.18 11.89
C GLY A 243 10.22 -15.99 10.81
N PRO A 244 9.07 -16.59 11.16
CA PRO A 244 8.32 -17.45 10.26
C PRO A 244 7.84 -16.74 8.99
N VAL A 245 7.86 -17.47 7.88
CA VAL A 245 7.30 -17.02 6.58
C VAL A 245 5.85 -17.46 6.39
N ASN A 246 5.32 -18.26 7.33
CA ASN A 246 4.00 -18.88 7.24
C ASN A 246 3.02 -18.30 8.26
N GLY A 247 1.74 -18.19 7.89
CA GLY A 247 0.65 -17.65 8.70
C GLY A 247 0.08 -16.33 8.21
N ARG A 248 -0.89 -15.79 8.95
CA ARG A 248 -1.53 -14.50 8.64
C ARG A 248 -0.60 -13.31 8.82
N VAL A 249 0.52 -13.47 9.52
CA VAL A 249 1.47 -12.40 9.81
C VAL A 249 2.87 -12.82 9.38
N CYS A 250 3.62 -11.88 8.80
CA CYS A 250 5.06 -12.03 8.60
C CYS A 250 5.78 -10.74 8.99
N SER A 251 7.10 -10.82 9.12
CA SER A 251 7.95 -9.67 9.45
C SER A 251 9.17 -9.63 8.53
N LEU A 252 9.58 -8.44 8.11
CA LEU A 252 10.66 -8.26 7.14
C LEU A 252 11.64 -7.12 7.51
N HIS A 253 12.90 -7.28 7.11
CA HIS A 253 13.89 -6.20 7.07
C HIS A 253 14.27 -5.88 5.62
N GLY A 254 14.56 -4.60 5.36
CA GLY A 254 15.07 -4.15 4.08
C GLY A 254 16.53 -4.54 3.92
N VAL A 255 16.90 -5.01 2.73
CA VAL A 255 18.28 -5.41 2.38
C VAL A 255 18.85 -4.51 1.29
N ARG A 256 18.09 -4.28 0.21
CA ARG A 256 18.53 -3.47 -0.94
C ARG A 256 17.42 -2.56 -1.43
N GLU A 257 17.77 -1.33 -1.78
CA GLU A 257 16.82 -0.33 -2.28
C GLU A 257 16.11 -0.80 -3.55
N GLY A 258 14.84 -0.41 -3.68
CA GLY A 258 13.98 -0.73 -4.81
C GLY A 258 12.61 -1.19 -4.30
N GLU A 259 11.77 -1.72 -5.18
CA GLU A 259 10.45 -2.21 -4.76
C GLU A 259 10.39 -3.73 -4.73
N VAL A 260 9.52 -4.23 -3.85
CA VAL A 260 9.19 -5.65 -3.74
C VAL A 260 7.68 -5.83 -3.78
N MET A 261 7.28 -6.99 -4.27
CA MET A 261 5.94 -7.54 -4.12
C MET A 261 5.99 -8.66 -3.08
N LEU A 262 5.17 -8.55 -2.05
CA LEU A 262 4.92 -9.60 -1.09
C LEU A 262 3.75 -10.42 -1.61
N GLU A 263 4.01 -11.66 -1.99
CA GLU A 263 2.97 -12.61 -2.38
C GLU A 263 2.52 -13.39 -1.15
N LEU A 264 1.23 -13.46 -0.93
CA LEU A 264 0.63 -14.40 0.01
C LEU A 264 0.07 -15.59 -0.76
N ARG A 265 0.55 -16.78 -0.46
CA ARG A 265 0.20 -18.01 -1.16
C ARG A 265 -0.58 -18.94 -0.25
N PHE A 266 -1.75 -19.39 -0.69
CA PHE A 266 -2.50 -20.47 -0.07
C PHE A 266 -2.23 -21.77 -0.85
N ARG A 267 -1.55 -22.73 -0.22
CA ARG A 267 -1.16 -24.01 -0.85
C ARG A 267 -0.52 -23.83 -2.23
N GLY A 268 0.42 -22.89 -2.32
CA GLY A 268 1.17 -22.56 -3.54
C GLY A 268 0.50 -21.53 -4.46
N ALA A 269 -0.83 -21.34 -4.38
CA ALA A 269 -1.57 -20.38 -5.20
C ALA A 269 -1.54 -18.97 -4.59
N VAL A 270 -1.21 -17.94 -5.38
CA VAL A 270 -1.21 -16.54 -4.92
C VAL A 270 -2.66 -16.09 -4.67
N VAL A 271 -2.96 -15.67 -3.44
CA VAL A 271 -4.29 -15.23 -3.01
C VAL A 271 -4.35 -13.77 -2.55
N ALA A 272 -3.21 -13.17 -2.21
CA ALA A 272 -3.07 -11.73 -1.97
C ALA A 272 -1.68 -11.26 -2.43
N VAL A 273 -1.56 -10.01 -2.84
CA VAL A 273 -0.26 -9.35 -3.08
C VAL A 273 -0.22 -8.00 -2.38
N TYR A 274 0.97 -7.59 -1.96
CA TYR A 274 1.23 -6.30 -1.35
C TYR A 274 2.50 -5.69 -1.94
N ARG A 275 2.46 -4.42 -2.35
CA ARG A 275 3.64 -3.72 -2.87
C ARG A 275 4.24 -2.83 -1.81
N ALA A 276 5.55 -2.96 -1.60
CA ALA A 276 6.29 -2.15 -0.64
C ALA A 276 7.56 -1.56 -1.26
N LEU A 277 7.94 -0.37 -0.81
CA LEU A 277 9.22 0.22 -1.11
C LEU A 277 10.27 -0.25 -0.09
N VAL A 278 11.37 -0.82 -0.54
CA VAL A 278 12.55 -1.05 0.31
C VAL A 278 13.46 0.16 0.16
N ALA A 279 13.76 0.84 1.27
CA ALA A 279 14.59 2.06 1.23
C ALA A 279 15.29 2.34 2.56
N PRO A 280 16.37 3.15 2.59
CA PRO A 280 17.10 3.45 3.82
C PRO A 280 16.25 4.25 4.79
N LEU A 281 16.40 3.97 6.09
CA LEU A 281 15.77 4.78 7.13
C LEU A 281 16.29 6.22 7.08
N ILE A 282 15.42 7.18 6.80
CA ILE A 282 15.76 8.60 6.79
C ILE A 282 15.62 9.13 8.21
N SER A 283 16.66 9.81 8.71
CA SER A 283 16.66 10.41 10.04
C SER A 283 16.64 11.92 9.92
N ILE A 284 15.59 12.56 10.43
CA ILE A 284 15.41 14.02 10.39
C ILE A 284 15.64 14.58 11.80
N PRO A 285 16.56 15.53 11.99
CA PRO A 285 16.69 16.21 13.27
C PRO A 285 15.43 17.02 13.56
N ALA A 286 14.97 16.97 14.81
CA ALA A 286 13.76 17.63 15.30
C ALA A 286 14.08 18.53 16.48
N ARG A 287 13.51 19.74 16.48
CA ARG A 287 13.68 20.74 17.53
C ARG A 287 12.32 21.17 18.04
N MET A 288 12.13 21.16 19.36
CA MET A 288 10.83 21.45 19.96
C MET A 288 10.97 22.60 20.96
N THR A 289 10.13 23.63 20.83
CA THR A 289 10.14 24.80 21.72
C THR A 289 8.76 25.00 22.35
N ILE A 290 8.69 25.08 23.68
CA ILE A 290 7.45 25.33 24.44
C ILE A 290 7.36 26.82 24.77
N LEU A 291 6.30 27.50 24.34
CA LEU A 291 6.13 28.95 24.51
C LEU A 291 5.16 29.28 25.65
N SER A 292 5.67 29.87 26.73
CA SER A 292 4.88 30.40 27.83
C SER A 292 4.82 31.93 27.77
N VAL A 293 3.76 32.51 28.35
CA VAL A 293 3.64 33.97 28.47
C VAL A 293 4.71 34.50 29.43
N ALA A 294 5.48 35.49 29.00
CA ALA A 294 6.52 36.09 29.81
C ALA A 294 5.95 36.76 31.08
N PRO A 295 6.59 36.63 32.25
CA PRO A 295 6.12 37.27 33.49
C PRO A 295 6.04 38.80 33.45
N THR A 296 6.70 39.42 32.48
CA THR A 296 6.69 40.87 32.24
C THR A 296 5.59 41.32 31.28
N ASP A 297 4.85 40.40 30.65
CA ASP A 297 3.76 40.72 29.75
C ASP A 297 2.52 41.19 30.54
N PRO A 298 1.83 42.27 30.13
CA PRO A 298 0.64 42.76 30.84
C PRO A 298 -0.50 41.74 30.94
N ALA A 299 -0.59 40.78 30.01
CA ALA A 299 -1.58 39.71 30.05
C ALA A 299 -1.22 38.60 31.06
N TYR A 300 0.00 38.61 31.60
CA TYR A 300 0.44 37.60 32.57
C TYR A 300 -0.22 37.81 33.93
N THR A 301 -1.01 36.82 34.34
CA THR A 301 -1.71 36.85 35.64
C THR A 301 -0.86 36.21 36.74
N ASN A 302 -0.36 34.98 36.54
CA ASN A 302 0.57 34.29 37.43
C ASN A 302 1.21 33.04 36.77
N ALA A 303 2.29 32.51 37.38
CA ALA A 303 3.09 31.40 36.84
C ALA A 303 2.38 30.04 36.84
N THR A 304 1.36 29.89 37.69
CA THR A 304 0.62 28.65 37.90
C THR A 304 -0.62 28.55 37.03
N ASP A 305 -1.06 29.67 36.45
CA ASP A 305 -2.26 29.77 35.64
C ASP A 305 -2.08 28.91 34.37
N PRO A 306 -2.92 27.87 34.16
CA PRO A 306 -2.89 27.07 32.95
C PRO A 306 -3.17 27.89 31.68
N ALA A 307 -3.76 29.08 31.78
CA ALA A 307 -3.93 29.99 30.64
C ALA A 307 -2.62 30.68 30.21
N MET A 308 -1.55 30.62 31.03
CA MET A 308 -0.27 31.29 30.77
C MET A 308 0.81 30.35 30.22
N ARG A 309 0.50 29.05 30.08
CA ARG A 309 1.46 28.04 29.59
C ARG A 309 0.78 26.91 28.82
N PRO A 310 1.48 26.31 27.83
CA PRO A 310 1.02 25.09 27.21
C PRO A 310 0.87 23.97 28.26
N ASN A 311 -0.10 23.08 28.07
CA ASN A 311 -0.36 21.94 28.97
C ASN A 311 0.62 20.77 28.75
N VAL A 312 1.80 21.04 28.19
CA VAL A 312 2.85 20.08 27.89
C VAL A 312 4.11 20.36 28.69
N THR A 313 4.82 19.30 29.04
CA THR A 313 6.13 19.36 29.69
C THR A 313 7.23 18.93 28.72
N PRO A 314 8.50 19.28 28.97
CA PRO A 314 9.62 18.80 28.16
C PRO A 314 9.64 17.26 28.01
N ALA A 315 9.31 16.53 29.08
CA ALA A 315 9.23 15.07 29.05
C ALA A 315 8.07 14.56 28.17
N ALA A 316 6.90 15.21 28.23
CA ALA A 316 5.76 14.86 27.37
C ALA A 316 6.09 15.06 25.88
N VAL A 317 6.74 16.16 25.53
CA VAL A 317 7.18 16.47 24.15
C VAL A 317 8.14 15.41 23.61
N ALA A 318 9.09 14.93 24.42
CA ALA A 318 9.96 13.81 24.02
C ALA A 318 9.16 12.51 23.77
N GLY A 319 8.09 12.28 24.54
CA GLY A 319 7.13 11.21 24.28
C GLY A 319 6.35 11.41 22.98
N HIS A 320 5.95 12.65 22.67
CA HIS A 320 5.24 12.95 21.42
C HIS A 320 6.08 12.57 20.19
N LEU A 321 7.37 12.91 20.21
CA LEU A 321 8.30 12.57 19.13
C LEU A 321 8.40 11.05 18.93
N THR A 322 8.53 10.29 20.02
CA THR A 322 8.60 8.83 20.00
C THR A 322 7.33 8.21 19.41
N LEU A 323 6.16 8.76 19.73
CA LEU A 323 4.89 8.27 19.17
C LEU A 323 4.70 8.71 17.72
N ALA A 324 5.12 9.92 17.34
CA ALA A 324 5.01 10.42 15.98
C ALA A 324 5.86 9.59 15.01
N ASN A 325 7.03 9.13 15.47
CA ASN A 325 7.86 8.20 14.72
C ASN A 325 7.16 6.90 14.37
N LYS A 326 6.20 6.42 15.17
CA LYS A 326 5.45 5.19 14.84
C LYS A 326 4.61 5.34 13.58
N TYR A 327 4.05 6.54 13.34
CA TYR A 327 3.37 6.85 12.07
C TYR A 327 4.36 6.87 10.92
N TRP A 328 5.43 7.66 11.07
CA TRP A 328 6.39 7.93 10.00
C TRP A 328 7.33 6.77 9.67
N TRP A 329 7.41 5.77 10.55
CA TRP A 329 8.11 4.53 10.27
C TRP A 329 7.52 3.78 9.07
N GLN A 330 6.21 3.95 8.81
CA GLN A 330 5.56 3.41 7.60
C GLN A 330 6.14 3.97 6.30
N ALA A 331 6.73 5.16 6.34
CA ALA A 331 7.44 5.80 5.23
C ALA A 331 8.98 5.62 5.32
N GLY A 332 9.47 4.83 6.28
CA GLY A 332 10.89 4.69 6.57
C GLY A 332 11.55 6.02 6.95
N ILE A 333 10.82 6.86 7.69
CA ILE A 333 11.28 8.16 8.19
C ILE A 333 11.20 8.13 9.72
N GLN A 334 12.23 8.66 10.38
CA GLN A 334 12.22 8.89 11.81
C GLN A 334 12.71 10.30 12.13
N LEU A 335 12.13 10.89 13.16
CA LEU A 335 12.62 12.09 13.79
C LEU A 335 13.56 11.73 14.94
N TYR A 336 14.63 12.51 15.12
CA TYR A 336 15.49 12.40 16.30
C TYR A 336 15.76 13.78 16.87
N ARG A 337 15.96 13.87 18.19
CA ARG A 337 16.18 15.15 18.86
C ARG A 337 17.46 15.84 18.37
N SER A 338 17.32 17.07 17.90
CA SER A 338 18.39 17.89 17.32
C SER A 338 19.56 18.03 18.27
N ARG A 339 20.76 18.00 17.70
CA ARG A 339 22.01 18.06 18.45
C ARG A 339 22.39 19.47 18.90
N SER A 340 21.86 20.47 18.21
CA SER A 340 22.19 21.88 18.43
C SER A 340 21.54 22.42 19.70
N THR A 341 22.32 23.15 20.49
CA THR A 341 21.85 23.98 21.61
C THR A 341 21.75 25.46 21.24
N ALA A 342 22.25 25.86 20.07
CA ALA A 342 22.28 27.25 19.63
C ALA A 342 20.86 27.77 19.39
N VAL A 343 20.53 28.94 19.94
CA VAL A 343 19.25 29.60 19.70
C VAL A 343 19.11 29.91 18.21
N GLY A 344 17.97 29.50 17.64
CA GLY A 344 17.66 29.70 16.23
C GLY A 344 17.06 31.06 15.94
N ARG A 345 16.28 31.13 14.87
CA ARG A 345 15.53 32.32 14.48
C ARG A 345 14.56 32.76 15.58
N LEU A 346 14.44 34.07 15.81
CA LEU A 346 13.45 34.64 16.72
C LEU A 346 12.65 35.74 16.01
N PRO A 347 11.36 35.95 16.37
CA PRO A 347 10.60 37.10 15.92
C PRO A 347 11.24 38.43 16.38
N ALA A 348 10.90 39.52 15.70
CA ALA A 348 11.37 40.84 16.07
C ALA A 348 11.00 41.18 17.54
N GLY A 349 11.95 41.77 18.27
CA GLY A 349 11.75 42.14 19.67
C GLY A 349 11.94 41.00 20.69
N VAL A 350 12.13 39.74 20.25
CA VAL A 350 12.47 38.62 21.14
C VAL A 350 13.99 38.40 21.12
N THR A 351 14.61 38.33 22.30
CA THR A 351 16.06 38.12 22.44
C THR A 351 16.39 36.66 22.75
N ALA A 352 17.64 36.25 22.51
CA ALA A 352 18.09 34.90 22.83
C ALA A 352 17.95 34.54 24.32
N ALA A 353 17.96 35.52 25.22
CA ALA A 353 17.76 35.32 26.65
C ALA A 353 16.36 34.79 27.01
N ALA A 354 15.38 34.97 26.11
CA ALA A 354 14.03 34.43 26.28
C ALA A 354 13.97 32.91 26.12
N VAL A 355 15.00 32.28 25.53
CA VAL A 355 15.01 30.85 25.19
C VAL A 355 15.96 30.10 26.11
N THR A 356 15.46 29.04 26.74
CA THR A 356 16.24 28.16 27.63
C THR A 356 16.27 26.75 27.07
N ALA A 357 17.46 26.20 26.86
CA ALA A 357 17.63 24.78 26.56
C ALA A 357 17.29 23.94 27.80
N THR A 358 16.49 22.89 27.64
CA THR A 358 16.20 21.97 28.74
C THR A 358 17.32 20.92 28.87
N THR A 359 17.25 20.09 29.92
CA THR A 359 18.13 18.92 30.05
C THR A 359 17.87 17.86 28.97
N LEU A 360 16.70 17.90 28.31
CA LEU A 360 16.40 17.06 27.16
C LEU A 360 16.91 17.74 25.89
N ARG A 361 17.89 17.09 25.26
CA ARG A 361 18.43 17.50 23.96
C ARG A 361 17.33 17.89 22.96
N GLY A 362 17.54 18.98 22.24
CA GLY A 362 16.62 19.45 21.19
C GLY A 362 15.31 20.05 21.70
N VAL A 363 15.05 20.03 23.01
CA VAL A 363 13.84 20.60 23.65
C VAL A 363 14.19 21.89 24.39
N PHE A 364 13.42 22.93 24.12
CA PHE A 364 13.59 24.28 24.64
C PHE A 364 12.29 24.77 25.28
N THR A 365 12.42 25.69 26.22
CA THR A 365 11.31 26.52 26.71
C THR A 365 11.60 27.98 26.37
N ALA A 366 10.56 28.78 26.18
CA ALA A 366 10.71 30.21 25.98
C ALA A 366 9.61 31.00 26.68
N GLN A 367 9.99 32.17 27.18
CA GLN A 367 9.07 33.16 27.76
C GLN A 367 8.84 34.26 26.72
N VAL A 368 7.63 34.38 26.21
CA VAL A 368 7.30 35.22 25.03
C VAL A 368 6.12 36.15 25.31
N PRO A 369 5.93 37.23 24.52
CA PRO A 369 4.70 38.00 24.55
C PRO A 369 3.45 37.12 24.32
N ALA A 370 2.33 37.49 24.94
CA ALA A 370 1.09 36.70 24.89
C ALA A 370 0.63 36.41 23.45
N ALA A 371 0.79 37.37 22.54
CA ALA A 371 0.42 37.24 21.13
C ALA A 371 1.16 36.11 20.37
N LEU A 372 2.29 35.61 20.88
CA LEU A 372 3.04 34.50 20.26
C LEU A 372 2.62 33.11 20.77
N THR A 373 1.70 33.03 21.73
CA THR A 373 1.28 31.75 22.31
C THR A 373 -0.24 31.66 22.58
N ILE A 374 -0.91 32.78 22.84
CA ILE A 374 -2.38 32.87 23.02
C ILE A 374 -2.99 33.51 21.77
N ASN A 375 -4.11 32.94 21.32
CA ASN A 375 -4.89 33.42 20.19
C ASN A 375 -4.03 33.67 18.95
N ILE A 376 -3.15 32.72 18.64
CA ILE A 376 -2.27 32.77 17.47
C ILE A 376 -3.11 32.98 16.21
N GLY A 377 -2.85 34.07 15.49
CA GLY A 377 -3.61 34.50 14.33
C GLY A 377 -2.93 35.67 13.63
N GLY A 378 -2.60 35.52 12.34
CA GLY A 378 -1.87 36.50 11.53
C GLY A 378 -0.36 36.58 11.77
N ASN A 379 0.19 35.77 12.68
CA ASN A 379 1.62 35.66 13.00
C ASN A 379 2.11 34.20 13.05
N GLU A 380 1.39 33.29 12.43
CA GLU A 380 1.63 31.84 12.42
C GLU A 380 3.04 31.51 11.94
N GLY A 381 3.54 32.21 10.92
CA GLY A 381 4.91 32.04 10.43
C GLY A 381 6.00 32.33 11.48
N ASP A 382 5.80 33.36 12.30
CA ASP A 382 6.73 33.71 13.38
C ASP A 382 6.65 32.72 14.54
N VAL A 383 5.44 32.27 14.89
CA VAL A 383 5.23 31.27 15.95
C VAL A 383 5.77 29.90 15.52
N GLY A 384 5.38 29.41 14.34
CA GLY A 384 5.86 28.14 13.80
C GLY A 384 7.38 28.10 13.65
N SER A 385 8.00 29.23 13.27
CA SER A 385 9.45 29.34 13.10
C SER A 385 10.22 29.79 14.35
N PHE A 386 9.55 29.86 15.51
CA PHE A 386 10.19 30.27 16.74
C PHE A 386 11.34 29.33 17.13
N ASN A 387 12.53 29.89 17.33
CA ASN A 387 13.77 29.19 17.62
C ASN A 387 14.18 28.18 16.52
N ALA A 388 13.68 28.36 15.29
CA ALA A 388 13.92 27.41 14.21
C ALA A 388 15.34 27.51 13.64
N ILE A 389 15.86 26.37 13.17
CA ILE A 389 17.15 26.28 12.45
C ILE A 389 16.99 25.46 11.16
N ASP A 390 17.91 25.70 10.23
CA ASP A 390 17.92 25.07 8.92
C ASP A 390 18.04 23.54 8.96
N LEU A 391 17.36 22.88 8.02
CA LEU A 391 17.38 21.42 7.80
C LEU A 391 16.99 20.59 9.04
N VAL A 392 16.16 21.18 9.89
CA VAL A 392 15.56 20.57 11.07
C VAL A 392 14.05 20.69 10.96
N ALA A 393 13.32 19.68 11.42
CA ALA A 393 11.89 19.80 11.66
C ALA A 393 11.67 20.57 12.97
N ASN A 394 11.19 21.81 12.88
CA ASN A 394 10.99 22.68 14.04
C ASN A 394 9.52 22.65 14.48
N PHE A 395 9.30 22.43 15.78
CA PHE A 395 7.99 22.26 16.40
C PHE A 395 7.83 23.30 17.51
N THR A 396 6.82 24.14 17.41
CA THR A 396 6.48 25.09 18.46
C THR A 396 5.21 24.66 19.18
N TYR A 397 5.20 24.69 20.50
CA TYR A 397 4.01 24.44 21.32
C TYR A 397 3.50 25.76 21.90
N GLY A 398 2.30 26.17 21.48
CA GLY A 398 1.57 27.33 21.98
C GLY A 398 0.31 26.95 22.78
N ILE A 399 -0.43 27.95 23.24
CA ILE A 399 -1.61 27.77 24.10
C ILE A 399 -2.89 27.66 23.28
N SER A 400 -3.18 28.64 22.40
CA SER A 400 -4.42 28.67 21.61
C SER A 400 -4.24 29.38 20.27
N THR A 401 -5.15 29.10 19.35
CA THR A 401 -5.31 29.79 18.06
C THR A 401 -6.48 30.77 18.13
N ALA A 402 -6.45 31.83 17.32
CA ALA A 402 -7.48 32.86 17.29
C ALA A 402 -8.86 32.32 16.88
N ASP A 403 -8.89 31.29 16.03
CA ASP A 403 -10.11 30.62 15.59
C ASP A 403 -10.66 29.61 16.61
N GLY A 404 -9.89 29.27 17.65
CA GLY A 404 -10.18 28.24 18.65
C GLY A 404 -10.31 26.81 18.10
N ARG A 405 -10.06 26.60 16.81
CA ARG A 405 -10.31 25.33 16.09
C ARG A 405 -9.01 24.68 15.64
N THR A 406 -8.15 25.43 14.94
CA THR A 406 -6.89 24.92 14.38
C THR A 406 -6.02 24.28 15.46
N LEU A 407 -5.75 22.98 15.30
CA LEU A 407 -4.99 22.18 16.27
C LEU A 407 -3.47 22.36 16.12
N GLY A 408 -3.03 22.59 14.89
CA GLY A 408 -1.66 22.91 14.53
C GLY A 408 -1.62 23.35 13.08
N GLU A 409 -0.46 23.83 12.63
CA GLU A 409 -0.25 24.17 11.23
C GLU A 409 1.23 24.06 10.84
N ALA A 410 1.51 23.44 9.70
CA ALA A 410 2.78 23.47 9.01
C ALA A 410 3.00 24.79 8.27
N CYS A 411 3.57 25.76 8.99
CA CYS A 411 3.79 27.12 8.49
C CYS A 411 4.89 27.17 7.42
N LEU A 412 6.04 26.52 7.66
CA LEU A 412 7.20 26.60 6.76
C LEU A 412 7.56 25.24 6.20
N ARG A 413 7.74 25.21 4.89
CA ARG A 413 8.06 24.00 4.12
C ARG A 413 8.64 24.40 2.78
N GLU A 414 9.57 23.62 2.25
CA GLU A 414 10.17 23.89 0.95
C GLU A 414 9.92 22.74 -0.03
N THR A 415 9.22 23.08 -1.11
CA THR A 415 9.01 22.23 -2.27
C THR A 415 10.19 22.30 -3.22
N GLN A 416 10.51 21.19 -3.86
CA GLN A 416 11.50 21.11 -4.94
C GLN A 416 10.91 21.55 -6.30
N GLY A 417 9.93 22.46 -6.31
CA GLY A 417 9.24 22.91 -7.53
C GLY A 417 8.38 21.84 -8.23
N ARG A 418 8.11 20.71 -7.58
CA ARG A 418 7.23 19.66 -8.09
C ARG A 418 5.79 19.89 -7.62
N ALA A 419 4.88 20.07 -8.57
CA ALA A 419 3.45 20.22 -8.31
C ALA A 419 2.76 18.88 -7.99
N THR A 420 3.24 17.80 -8.59
CA THR A 420 2.64 16.48 -8.51
C THR A 420 3.71 15.40 -8.43
N ILE A 421 3.30 14.20 -8.04
CA ILE A 421 4.04 12.96 -8.20
C ILE A 421 3.11 11.94 -8.84
N SER A 422 3.63 11.13 -9.76
CA SER A 422 2.90 10.00 -10.32
C SER A 422 3.57 8.71 -9.90
N ASP A 423 2.77 7.69 -9.64
CA ASP A 423 3.26 6.36 -9.32
C ASP A 423 2.43 5.31 -10.03
N SER A 424 3.13 4.37 -10.69
CA SER A 424 2.55 3.28 -11.47
C SER A 424 3.02 1.94 -10.91
N GLY A 425 2.27 0.88 -11.18
CA GLY A 425 2.65 -0.50 -10.87
C GLY A 425 1.58 -1.23 -10.09
N THR A 426 1.71 -2.56 -10.04
CA THR A 426 0.67 -3.48 -9.60
C THR A 426 1.15 -4.24 -8.35
N PRO A 427 0.40 -4.25 -7.23
CA PRO A 427 -0.84 -3.51 -6.96
C PRO A 427 -0.67 -1.98 -6.97
N SER A 428 -1.81 -1.29 -7.14
CA SER A 428 -1.90 0.17 -7.23
C SER A 428 -1.29 0.89 -6.04
N THR A 429 -0.80 2.08 -6.33
CA THR A 429 0.04 2.94 -5.48
C THR A 429 -0.77 3.80 -4.52
N SER A 430 -2.05 3.97 -4.82
CA SER A 430 -3.05 4.67 -4.01
C SER A 430 -4.17 3.76 -3.57
N TRP A 431 -3.97 2.44 -3.64
CA TRP A 431 -4.97 1.46 -3.19
C TRP A 431 -6.30 1.52 -3.96
N ALA A 432 -6.37 2.31 -5.04
CA ALA A 432 -7.39 2.20 -6.05
C ALA A 432 -7.27 0.83 -6.71
N ARG A 433 -8.38 0.13 -6.91
CA ARG A 433 -8.38 -1.11 -7.72
C ARG A 433 -7.63 -0.88 -9.02
N PRO A 434 -6.93 -1.90 -9.53
CA PRO A 434 -6.87 -3.31 -9.12
C PRO A 434 -5.97 -3.68 -7.91
N SER A 435 -6.28 -4.80 -7.24
CA SER A 435 -5.52 -5.36 -6.10
C SER A 435 -4.24 -6.10 -6.50
N GLY A 436 -3.97 -6.19 -7.80
CA GLY A 436 -2.77 -6.80 -8.35
C GLY A 436 -2.65 -8.32 -8.21
N CYS A 437 -3.63 -8.98 -7.58
CA CYS A 437 -3.77 -10.42 -7.66
C CYS A 437 -4.40 -10.78 -9.00
N PRO A 438 -3.76 -11.60 -9.85
CA PRO A 438 -4.42 -12.13 -11.03
C PRO A 438 -5.79 -12.76 -10.66
N PRO A 439 -6.86 -12.48 -11.42
CA PRO A 439 -6.86 -11.90 -12.75
C PRO A 439 -7.08 -10.38 -12.80
N ASP A 440 -6.96 -9.68 -11.67
CA ASP A 440 -7.01 -8.22 -11.68
C ASP A 440 -6.04 -7.68 -12.74
N GLY A 441 -6.50 -6.72 -13.55
CA GLY A 441 -5.65 -6.07 -14.53
C GLY A 441 -4.50 -5.31 -13.86
N ASP A 442 -3.60 -4.77 -14.68
CA ASP A 442 -2.57 -3.87 -14.16
C ASP A 442 -3.19 -2.60 -13.57
N ALA A 443 -2.60 -2.12 -12.49
CA ALA A 443 -3.05 -0.87 -11.92
C ALA A 443 -2.67 0.33 -12.78
N GLY A 444 -3.65 1.23 -12.97
CA GLY A 444 -3.44 2.51 -13.61
C GLY A 444 -2.45 3.37 -12.83
N THR A 445 -1.83 4.32 -13.52
CA THR A 445 -1.00 5.33 -12.88
C THR A 445 -1.84 6.25 -12.03
N GLN A 446 -1.40 6.49 -10.80
CA GLN A 446 -2.02 7.42 -9.88
C GLN A 446 -1.18 8.69 -9.84
N THR A 447 -1.83 9.85 -9.80
CA THR A 447 -1.15 11.14 -9.71
C THR A 447 -1.65 11.88 -8.49
N MET A 448 -0.72 12.12 -7.56
CA MET A 448 -0.96 12.83 -6.32
C MET A 448 -0.46 14.27 -6.43
N ASN A 449 -1.29 15.22 -6.03
CA ASN A 449 -0.88 16.61 -5.87
C ASN A 449 0.00 16.75 -4.63
N LEU A 450 1.09 17.51 -4.77
CA LEU A 450 1.97 17.83 -3.67
C LEU A 450 1.60 19.18 -3.10
N ARG A 451 1.63 19.29 -1.77
CA ARG A 451 1.39 20.56 -1.10
C ARG A 451 2.52 21.54 -1.46
N GLN A 452 2.16 22.64 -2.10
CA GLN A 452 3.09 23.66 -2.54
C GLN A 452 3.61 24.52 -1.37
N ASN A 453 4.66 25.32 -1.62
CA ASN A 453 5.24 26.23 -0.61
C ASN A 453 4.15 27.01 0.13
N GLY A 454 4.28 27.10 1.45
CA GLY A 454 3.36 27.89 2.26
C GLY A 454 3.47 29.38 1.95
N VAL A 455 2.36 30.10 2.13
CA VAL A 455 2.29 31.58 2.06
C VAL A 455 3.33 32.21 2.98
N TYR A 456 3.63 31.56 4.11
CA TYR A 456 4.57 32.05 5.10
C TYR A 456 6.03 32.08 4.64
N ASN A 457 6.47 31.22 3.70
CA ASN A 457 7.83 31.33 3.17
C ASN A 457 8.03 32.68 2.46
N ALA A 458 7.03 33.12 1.69
CA ALA A 458 7.07 34.39 0.99
C ALA A 458 7.01 35.57 1.99
N ALA A 459 6.13 35.48 3.00
CA ALA A 459 6.00 36.50 4.05
C ALA A 459 7.31 36.70 4.85
N LEU A 460 8.12 35.65 4.98
CA LEU A 460 9.40 35.70 5.69
C LEU A 460 10.60 36.02 4.77
N GLY A 461 10.36 36.52 3.55
CA GLY A 461 11.43 36.93 2.64
C GLY A 461 12.09 35.79 1.86
N GLY A 462 11.37 34.68 1.63
CA GLY A 462 11.87 33.56 0.84
C GLY A 462 12.85 32.67 1.61
N VAL A 463 12.59 32.40 2.89
CA VAL A 463 13.49 31.58 3.71
C VAL A 463 13.58 30.16 3.15
N HIS A 464 14.79 29.73 2.85
CA HIS A 464 15.10 28.38 2.38
C HIS A 464 15.53 27.50 3.54
N ASN A 465 15.32 26.18 3.40
CA ASN A 465 15.74 25.14 4.35
C ASN A 465 15.09 25.22 5.74
N LEU A 466 14.07 26.06 5.93
CA LEU A 466 13.35 26.16 7.19
C LEU A 466 12.05 25.36 7.10
N TYR A 467 11.89 24.42 8.03
CA TYR A 467 10.73 23.53 8.10
C TYR A 467 10.15 23.63 9.50
N ALA A 468 8.91 24.10 9.60
CA ALA A 468 8.39 24.56 10.87
C ALA A 468 6.88 24.41 10.96
N MET A 469 6.41 24.05 12.14
CA MET A 469 4.99 23.98 12.50
C MET A 469 4.77 24.51 13.92
N TYR A 470 3.52 24.87 14.23
CA TYR A 470 3.09 25.01 15.61
C TYR A 470 1.97 24.01 15.95
N LEU A 471 1.82 23.74 17.25
CA LEU A 471 0.78 22.93 17.88
C LEU A 471 0.20 23.75 19.04
N ARG A 472 -1.12 23.77 19.20
CA ARG A 472 -1.76 24.41 20.37
C ARG A 472 -1.98 23.43 21.52
N ASN A 473 -2.63 23.87 22.59
CA ASN A 473 -3.08 22.95 23.63
C ASN A 473 -4.09 21.94 23.10
N HIS A 474 -3.77 20.65 23.26
CA HIS A 474 -4.68 19.54 23.01
C HIS A 474 -5.24 18.95 24.30
N THR A 475 -6.33 18.20 24.17
CA THR A 475 -6.97 17.54 25.32
C THR A 475 -6.29 16.22 25.67
N SER A 476 -5.59 15.61 24.71
CA SER A 476 -4.86 14.36 24.93
C SER A 476 -3.51 14.31 24.23
N ARG A 477 -2.63 13.46 24.76
CA ARG A 477 -1.34 13.11 24.13
C ARG A 477 -1.51 12.56 22.71
N PHE A 478 -2.57 11.79 22.44
CA PHE A 478 -2.75 11.20 21.12
C PHE A 478 -3.14 12.23 20.07
N GLU A 479 -3.93 13.25 20.45
CA GLU A 479 -4.23 14.36 19.56
C GLU A 479 -2.97 15.17 19.20
N TYR A 480 -2.10 15.45 20.18
CA TYR A 480 -0.79 16.08 19.93
C TYR A 480 0.02 15.30 18.90
N VAL A 481 0.11 13.99 19.07
CA VAL A 481 0.93 13.13 18.21
C VAL A 481 0.34 13.02 16.82
N ASN A 482 -0.97 12.84 16.70
CA ASN A 482 -1.65 12.77 15.42
C ASN A 482 -1.47 14.07 14.63
N THR A 483 -1.69 15.21 15.30
CA THR A 483 -1.52 16.54 14.70
C THR A 483 -0.06 16.76 14.31
N MET A 484 0.89 16.43 15.18
CA MET A 484 2.32 16.49 14.84
C MET A 484 2.67 15.63 13.61
N ALA A 485 2.13 14.41 13.52
CA ALA A 485 2.37 13.53 12.40
C ALA A 485 1.74 14.06 11.11
N HIS A 486 0.50 14.55 11.17
CA HIS A 486 -0.22 15.18 10.07
C HIS A 486 0.50 16.43 9.54
N GLU A 487 0.87 17.37 10.43
CA GLU A 487 1.60 18.58 10.04
C GLU A 487 3.00 18.26 9.53
N LEU A 488 3.66 17.20 10.02
CA LEU A 488 4.91 16.74 9.42
C LEU A 488 4.69 16.29 7.98
N GLY A 489 3.54 15.70 7.66
CA GLY A 489 3.17 15.33 6.30
C GLY A 489 3.13 16.55 5.39
N HIS A 490 2.52 17.65 5.85
CA HIS A 490 2.55 18.92 5.13
C HIS A 490 3.96 19.50 4.96
N ILE A 491 4.80 19.43 6.00
CA ILE A 491 6.23 19.79 5.89
C ILE A 491 6.95 18.97 4.82
N LEU A 492 6.55 17.70 4.67
CA LEU A 492 7.08 16.74 3.70
C LEU A 492 6.31 16.76 2.36
N ASN A 493 5.56 17.83 2.08
CA ASN A 493 4.84 18.12 0.84
C ASN A 493 3.58 17.26 0.58
N LEU A 494 3.00 16.63 1.59
CA LEU A 494 1.72 15.93 1.44
C LEU A 494 0.55 16.91 1.55
N GLY A 495 -0.45 16.78 0.69
CA GLY A 495 -1.75 17.46 0.81
C GLY A 495 -2.67 16.76 1.80
N HIS A 496 -3.83 17.35 2.09
CA HIS A 496 -4.93 16.62 2.74
C HIS A 496 -5.48 15.56 1.80
N ARG A 497 -5.93 14.44 2.37
CA ARG A 497 -6.62 13.37 1.65
C ARG A 497 -8.14 13.61 1.69
N GLY A 498 -8.78 13.76 0.53
CA GLY A 498 -10.25 13.83 0.40
C GLY A 498 -10.91 15.12 0.93
N TRP A 499 -10.17 16.23 0.97
CA TRP A 499 -10.69 17.52 1.43
C TRP A 499 -11.64 18.18 0.39
N ASP A 500 -11.47 17.88 -0.90
CA ASP A 500 -12.19 18.55 -1.99
C ASP A 500 -13.67 18.15 -2.08
N THR A 501 -14.09 17.05 -1.45
CA THR A 501 -15.50 16.61 -1.48
C THR A 501 -16.41 17.38 -0.53
N VAL A 502 -15.86 18.11 0.45
CA VAL A 502 -16.67 18.71 1.52
C VAL A 502 -16.81 20.23 1.40
N ASN A 503 -15.82 20.96 0.85
CA ASN A 503 -15.75 22.42 1.04
C ASN A 503 -15.37 23.31 -0.16
N ASN A 504 -15.17 22.81 -1.39
CA ASN A 504 -14.81 23.65 -2.56
C ASN A 504 -13.64 24.64 -2.28
N ALA A 505 -12.75 24.30 -1.34
CA ALA A 505 -11.60 25.13 -1.00
C ALA A 505 -10.47 24.85 -2.01
N ALA A 506 -9.67 25.87 -2.31
CA ALA A 506 -8.71 25.89 -3.42
C ALA A 506 -7.96 24.55 -3.67
N PRO A 507 -7.78 24.14 -4.95
CA PRO A 507 -7.22 22.84 -5.39
C PRO A 507 -5.77 22.56 -4.96
N THR A 508 -5.17 23.43 -4.14
CA THR A 508 -3.80 23.34 -3.64
C THR A 508 -3.67 22.57 -2.32
N VAL A 509 -4.79 22.12 -1.74
CA VAL A 509 -4.82 21.42 -0.44
C VAL A 509 -5.09 19.92 -0.60
N ASP A 510 -5.94 19.51 -1.55
CA ASP A 510 -6.24 18.09 -1.79
C ASP A 510 -5.11 17.39 -2.56
N ASP A 511 -4.73 16.19 -2.13
CA ASP A 511 -3.71 15.37 -2.75
C ASP A 511 -4.19 14.60 -3.99
N ASN A 512 -5.45 14.73 -4.41
CA ASN A 512 -6.08 14.12 -5.60
C ASN A 512 -6.12 12.59 -5.58
N ILE A 513 -5.97 12.00 -4.40
CA ILE A 513 -6.16 10.58 -4.20
C ILE A 513 -7.40 10.39 -3.31
N HIS A 514 -8.25 9.40 -3.62
CA HIS A 514 -9.56 9.29 -2.95
C HIS A 514 -9.72 8.05 -2.06
N TRP A 515 -8.77 7.12 -2.09
CA TRP A 515 -8.89 5.88 -1.33
C TRP A 515 -7.61 5.48 -0.62
N PRO A 516 -7.73 4.86 0.58
CA PRO A 516 -8.75 5.14 1.57
C PRO A 516 -8.60 6.58 2.04
N GLN A 517 -9.74 7.22 2.23
CA GLN A 517 -9.81 8.60 2.68
C GLN A 517 -9.67 8.68 4.20
N GLU A 518 -10.50 7.93 4.91
CA GLU A 518 -10.71 8.10 6.35
C GLU A 518 -9.50 7.69 7.20
N GLU A 519 -8.86 6.58 6.85
CA GLU A 519 -7.75 6.01 7.63
C GLU A 519 -6.38 6.63 7.29
N ASN A 520 -6.32 7.50 6.28
CA ASN A 520 -5.08 8.16 5.92
C ASN A 520 -4.69 9.21 6.96
N ILE A 521 -3.43 9.27 7.37
CA ILE A 521 -2.95 10.26 8.35
C ILE A 521 -3.16 11.71 7.87
N MET A 522 -3.25 11.92 6.56
CA MET A 522 -3.53 13.22 5.94
C MET A 522 -5.03 13.53 5.85
N HIS A 523 -5.91 12.70 6.42
CA HIS A 523 -7.30 13.09 6.64
C HIS A 523 -7.34 14.27 7.61
N PRO A 524 -8.06 15.35 7.31
CA PRO A 524 -8.05 16.55 8.13
C PRO A 524 -8.65 16.39 9.53
N ASP A 525 -9.76 15.66 9.61
CA ASP A 525 -10.67 15.72 10.74
C ASP A 525 -10.69 14.41 11.54
N ASN A 526 -10.03 13.37 11.03
CA ASN A 526 -10.16 12.06 11.63
C ASN A 526 -9.21 11.91 12.79
N PRO A 527 -9.68 11.33 13.91
CA PRO A 527 -8.87 11.17 15.09
C PRO A 527 -7.78 10.12 14.86
N ALA A 528 -6.77 10.16 15.74
CA ALA A 528 -5.67 9.21 15.82
C ALA A 528 -6.10 7.73 15.90
N THR A 529 -7.35 7.45 16.29
CA THR A 529 -7.95 6.11 16.38
C THR A 529 -8.50 5.61 15.04
N ILE A 530 -8.42 6.41 13.99
CA ILE A 530 -8.87 6.11 12.62
C ILE A 530 -7.75 6.44 11.63
N ALA A 531 -7.32 7.70 11.56
CA ALA A 531 -6.31 8.18 10.63
C ALA A 531 -4.90 7.81 11.10
N GLN A 532 -4.31 6.76 10.54
CA GLN A 532 -2.95 6.32 10.89
C GLN A 532 -2.06 5.96 9.71
N ASP A 533 -2.63 5.74 8.53
CA ASP A 533 -1.96 5.02 7.45
C ASP A 533 -1.30 5.99 6.45
N ILE A 534 -0.22 5.52 5.82
CA ILE A 534 0.53 6.25 4.78
C ILE A 534 0.70 5.33 3.57
N ASP A 535 0.24 5.74 2.37
CA ASP A 535 0.44 4.97 1.13
C ASP A 535 1.86 5.08 0.57
N ILE A 536 2.15 4.20 -0.38
CA ILE A 536 3.44 4.15 -1.07
C ILE A 536 3.69 5.40 -1.90
N ILE A 537 2.66 6.03 -2.48
CA ILE A 537 2.83 7.29 -3.23
C ILE A 537 3.13 8.48 -2.28
N GLN A 538 2.46 8.58 -1.13
CA GLN A 538 2.79 9.50 -0.05
C GLN A 538 4.18 9.24 0.53
N ALA A 539 4.55 7.97 0.75
CA ALA A 539 5.89 7.62 1.22
C ALA A 539 6.96 8.06 0.21
N LYS A 540 6.76 7.81 -1.09
CA LYS A 540 7.66 8.29 -2.15
C LYS A 540 7.75 9.82 -2.17
N ALA A 541 6.62 10.53 -2.07
CA ALA A 541 6.59 11.99 -2.03
C ALA A 541 7.34 12.56 -0.82
N ALA A 542 7.02 12.07 0.39
CA ALA A 542 7.62 12.51 1.63
C ALA A 542 9.13 12.28 1.64
N ARG A 543 9.58 11.13 1.14
CA ARG A 543 11.01 10.77 1.02
C ARG A 543 11.74 11.59 -0.05
N ALA A 544 11.03 12.09 -1.06
CA ALA A 544 11.56 12.99 -2.08
C ALA A 544 11.60 14.45 -1.63
N SER A 545 11.01 14.79 -0.48
CA SER A 545 11.06 16.16 0.06
C SER A 545 12.49 16.65 0.25
N LYS A 546 12.67 17.97 0.17
CA LYS A 546 13.99 18.60 0.33
C LYS A 546 14.59 18.35 1.71
N LEU A 547 13.76 18.28 2.76
CA LEU A 547 14.19 17.93 4.11
C LEU A 547 14.80 16.52 4.13
N CYS A 548 14.10 15.52 3.58
CA CYS A 548 14.56 14.13 3.54
C CYS A 548 15.81 13.91 2.67
N THR A 549 15.91 14.58 1.52
CA THR A 549 17.03 14.38 0.58
C THR A 549 18.35 14.97 1.08
N ARG A 550 18.30 16.01 1.93
CA ARG A 550 19.51 16.62 2.51
C ARG A 550 19.95 16.00 3.83
N THR A 551 19.12 15.18 4.46
CA THR A 551 19.43 14.52 5.74
C THR A 551 19.76 13.04 5.60
N ARG A 552 19.92 12.52 4.37
CA ARG A 552 20.47 11.17 4.16
C ARG A 552 21.94 11.20 4.60
N VAL A 553 22.23 10.54 5.72
CA VAL A 553 23.57 10.33 6.27
C VAL A 553 24.21 9.13 5.60
#